data_AF-A0A7G9SK02-F1
#
_entry.id   AF-A0A7G9SK02-F1
#
_cell.length_a   1.000
_cell.length_b   1.000
_cell.length_c   1.000
_cell.angle_alpha   90.00
_cell.angle_beta   90.00
_cell.angle_gamma   90.00
#
_symmetry.space_group_name_H-M   'P 1'
#
loop_
_entity.id
_entity.type
_entity.pdbx_description
1 polymer ?
#
loop_
_entity_poly.entity_id
_entity_poly.type
_entity_poly.pdbx_seq_one_letter_code
_entity_poly.pdbx_strand_id
1 'polypeptide(L)'
;MKAAIFACSTALALTACDKGPEIREENASVAEVANKVADAGGATNFVRPGRWESTVTIEEMSIPGMPAEASREMRGMQGQEQTSVSCLTEAEAKRPREDFFAGNNKSCRYDRFTMADGKIDAVMKCSNEGGTQTMTMQGNYSPTTYNMTMTMQGEGAASAGMAMKMRVDARHRGQCTGDEGA
;
A
#
# COMPACT_ATOMS: atom_id res chain seq x y z
N MET A 1 14.24 30.40 61.04
CA MET A 1 14.36 29.05 60.44
C MET A 1 13.77 29.11 59.04
N LYS A 2 14.44 28.45 58.10
CA LYS A 2 14.48 28.80 56.67
C LYS A 2 13.15 28.62 55.93
N ALA A 3 12.89 29.59 55.06
CA ALA A 3 11.83 29.64 54.07
C ALA A 3 12.16 28.80 52.82
N ALA A 4 11.14 28.76 51.95
CA ALA A 4 11.18 28.53 50.49
C ALA A 4 10.66 27.16 50.01
N ILE A 5 9.34 27.21 49.75
CA ILE A 5 8.62 26.52 48.68
C ILE A 5 9.49 26.42 47.42
N PHE A 6 9.78 25.21 46.97
CA PHE A 6 10.29 24.95 45.62
C PHE A 6 9.26 24.12 44.87
N ALA A 7 8.38 24.83 44.15
CA ALA A 7 7.57 24.29 43.08
C ALA A 7 8.51 23.94 41.92
N CYS A 8 8.85 22.66 41.79
CA CYS A 8 9.57 22.15 40.63
C CYS A 8 8.55 21.86 39.53
N SER A 9 8.15 22.91 38.82
CA SER A 9 7.39 22.83 37.58
C SER A 9 8.24 22.11 36.53
N THR A 10 8.07 20.80 36.42
CA THR A 10 8.66 20.02 35.33
C THR A 10 7.86 20.32 34.06
N ALA A 11 8.29 21.36 33.34
CA ALA A 11 7.90 21.55 31.95
C ALA A 11 8.51 20.39 31.14
N LEU A 12 7.75 19.31 30.98
CA LEU A 12 7.98 18.31 29.95
C LEU A 12 7.73 18.97 28.59
N ALA A 13 8.77 19.61 28.06
CA ALA A 13 8.88 19.89 26.65
C ALA A 13 8.95 18.54 25.93
N LEU A 14 7.79 17.99 25.54
CA LEU A 14 7.73 17.02 24.46
C LEU A 14 8.18 17.75 23.20
N THR A 15 9.49 17.71 22.93
CA THR A 15 9.99 17.76 21.56
C THR A 15 9.42 16.55 20.86
N ALA A 16 8.18 16.66 20.37
CA ALA A 16 7.64 15.74 19.39
C ALA A 16 8.56 15.89 18.17
N CYS A 17 9.50 14.96 18.03
CA CYS A 17 10.18 14.75 16.77
C CYS A 17 9.11 14.67 15.68
N ASP A 18 9.38 15.33 14.56
CA ASP A 18 8.67 15.43 13.28
C ASP A 18 8.39 14.08 12.60
N LYS A 19 8.01 13.06 13.37
CA LYS A 19 7.59 11.76 12.86
C LYS A 19 6.10 11.85 12.58
N GLY A 20 5.76 11.81 11.30
CA GLY A 20 4.38 11.65 10.85
C GLY A 20 3.73 10.42 11.50
N PRO A 21 2.40 10.31 11.41
CA PRO A 21 1.66 9.23 12.06
C PRO A 21 2.18 7.86 11.61
N GLU A 22 2.49 7.03 12.60
CA GLU A 22 2.90 5.63 12.42
C GLU A 22 1.68 4.73 12.62
N ILE A 23 1.45 3.83 11.66
CA ILE A 23 0.37 2.84 11.71
C ILE A 23 1.01 1.47 11.71
N ARG A 24 0.73 0.68 12.75
CA ARG A 24 1.17 -0.71 12.87
C ARG A 24 0.00 -1.54 13.34
N GLU A 25 -0.44 -2.44 12.48
CA GLU A 25 -1.56 -3.34 12.74
C GLU A 25 -1.13 -4.77 12.40
N GLU A 26 -1.54 -5.71 13.23
CA GLU A 26 -1.33 -7.13 13.00
C GLU A 26 -2.67 -7.83 13.11
N ASN A 27 -2.93 -8.79 12.21
CA ASN A 27 -4.17 -9.55 12.20
C ASN A 27 -5.39 -8.60 12.23
N ALA A 28 -5.47 -7.66 11.28
CA ALA A 28 -6.49 -6.62 11.21
C ALA A 28 -7.34 -6.77 9.94
N SER A 29 -8.63 -6.50 10.06
CA SER A 29 -9.53 -6.40 8.91
C SER A 29 -9.19 -5.16 8.07
N VAL A 30 -9.61 -5.17 6.81
CA VAL A 30 -9.44 -4.03 5.90
C VAL A 30 -10.09 -2.76 6.48
N ALA A 31 -11.26 -2.89 7.09
CA ALA A 31 -11.97 -1.79 7.73
C ALA A 31 -11.20 -1.22 8.94
N GLU A 32 -10.58 -2.07 9.76
CA GLU A 32 -9.76 -1.63 10.91
C GLU A 32 -8.56 -0.80 10.45
N VAL A 33 -7.82 -1.28 9.44
CA VAL A 33 -6.68 -0.53 8.88
C VAL A 33 -7.14 0.77 8.22
N ALA A 34 -8.24 0.76 7.47
CA ALA A 34 -8.79 1.96 6.84
C ALA A 34 -9.17 3.03 7.88
N ASN A 35 -9.79 2.63 9.00
CA ASN A 35 -10.12 3.54 10.09
C ASN A 35 -8.86 4.14 10.72
N LYS A 36 -7.81 3.35 10.94
CA LYS A 36 -6.53 3.83 11.48
C LYS A 36 -5.85 4.84 10.55
N VAL A 37 -5.89 4.59 9.24
CA VAL A 37 -5.38 5.55 8.24
C VAL A 37 -6.21 6.83 8.23
N ALA A 38 -7.53 6.74 8.39
CA ALA A 38 -8.39 7.92 8.51
C ALA A 38 -8.10 8.72 9.79
N ASP A 39 -7.95 8.06 10.94
CA ASP A 39 -7.60 8.66 12.23
C ASP A 39 -6.23 9.35 12.21
N ALA A 40 -5.29 8.81 11.42
CA ALA A 40 -3.99 9.41 11.14
C ALA A 40 -4.05 10.67 10.24
N GLY A 41 -5.24 11.20 9.94
CA GLY A 41 -5.45 12.35 9.06
C GLY A 41 -5.59 11.99 7.59
N GLY A 42 -5.94 10.74 7.29
CA GLY A 42 -6.06 10.20 5.94
C GLY A 42 -4.72 9.92 5.27
N ALA A 43 -4.77 9.52 4.00
CA ALA A 43 -3.57 9.34 3.20
C ALA A 43 -2.89 10.67 2.82
N THR A 44 -3.51 11.83 3.02
CA THR A 44 -2.92 13.14 2.64
C THR A 44 -1.56 13.44 3.28
N ASN A 45 -1.26 12.83 4.43
CA ASN A 45 0.05 12.93 5.08
C ASN A 45 1.13 12.08 4.40
N PHE A 46 0.71 11.09 3.62
CA PHE A 46 1.55 10.11 2.94
C PHE A 46 1.59 10.34 1.43
N VAL A 47 0.50 10.90 0.87
CA VAL A 47 0.29 11.08 -0.56
C VAL A 47 -0.32 12.43 -0.90
N ARG A 48 0.20 13.13 -1.91
CA ARG A 48 -0.39 14.39 -2.38
C ARG A 48 -1.50 14.13 -3.41
N PRO A 49 -2.66 14.79 -3.25
CA PRO A 49 -3.66 14.87 -4.30
C PRO A 49 -3.10 15.46 -5.60
N GLY A 50 -3.62 15.01 -6.73
CA GLY A 50 -3.26 15.49 -8.06
C GLY A 50 -2.98 14.36 -9.04
N ARG A 51 -2.30 14.69 -10.14
CA ARG A 51 -1.98 13.78 -11.23
C ARG A 51 -0.83 12.87 -10.83
N TRP A 52 -1.01 11.57 -11.03
CA TRP A 52 -0.01 10.53 -10.78
C TRP A 52 0.26 9.75 -12.04
N GLU A 53 1.53 9.59 -12.36
CA GLU A 53 1.99 8.71 -13.42
C GLU A 53 2.64 7.50 -12.78
N SER A 54 2.12 6.31 -13.08
CA SER A 54 2.53 5.05 -12.49
C SER A 54 3.01 4.10 -13.58
N THR A 55 4.22 3.58 -13.42
CA THR A 55 4.79 2.54 -14.27
C THR A 55 4.74 1.21 -13.51
N VAL A 56 4.01 0.26 -14.06
CA VAL A 56 3.94 -1.12 -13.57
C VAL A 56 4.87 -1.98 -14.40
N THR A 57 5.71 -2.77 -13.75
CA THR A 57 6.62 -3.73 -14.38
C THR A 57 6.32 -5.11 -13.84
N ILE A 58 6.02 -6.05 -14.72
CA ILE A 58 5.87 -7.46 -14.36
C ILE A 58 7.26 -8.06 -14.23
N GLU A 59 7.72 -8.31 -13.00
CA GLU A 59 9.05 -8.86 -12.75
C GLU A 59 9.07 -10.38 -12.89
N GLU A 60 8.00 -11.04 -12.42
CA GLU A 60 7.88 -12.49 -12.45
C GLU A 60 6.41 -12.90 -12.54
N MET A 61 6.12 -13.95 -13.33
CA MET A 61 4.80 -14.54 -13.37
C MET A 61 4.91 -16.04 -13.67
N SER A 62 4.31 -16.86 -12.81
CA SER A 62 4.29 -18.31 -12.91
C SER A 62 2.88 -18.82 -12.61
N ILE A 63 2.34 -19.62 -13.53
CA ILE A 63 1.02 -20.25 -13.40
C ILE A 63 1.16 -21.74 -13.73
N PRO A 64 1.02 -22.65 -12.75
CA PRO A 64 1.11 -24.08 -12.98
C PRO A 64 0.01 -24.58 -13.92
N GLY A 65 0.34 -25.60 -14.73
CA GLY A 65 -0.61 -26.20 -15.67
C GLY A 65 -0.92 -25.37 -16.91
N MET A 66 -0.24 -24.22 -17.08
CA MET A 66 -0.46 -23.36 -18.23
C MET A 66 0.02 -24.01 -19.55
N PRO A 67 -0.76 -23.92 -20.64
CA PRO A 67 -0.33 -24.39 -21.95
C PRO A 67 0.99 -23.77 -22.42
N ALA A 68 1.71 -24.47 -23.29
CA ALA A 68 3.04 -24.05 -23.74
C ALA A 68 3.00 -22.73 -24.53
N GLU A 69 1.93 -22.49 -25.30
CA GLU A 69 1.70 -21.23 -26.00
C GLU A 69 1.46 -20.06 -25.05
N ALA A 70 0.59 -20.22 -24.05
CA ALA A 70 0.32 -19.19 -23.05
C ALA A 70 1.56 -18.90 -22.19
N SER A 71 2.35 -19.93 -21.86
CA SER A 71 3.63 -19.76 -21.17
C SER A 71 4.65 -18.93 -21.96
N ARG A 72 4.65 -19.03 -23.30
CA ARG A 72 5.52 -18.21 -24.15
C ARG A 72 5.08 -16.76 -24.17
N GLU A 73 3.78 -16.52 -24.32
CA GLU A 73 3.20 -15.17 -24.31
C GLU A 73 3.48 -14.46 -22.98
N MET A 74 3.28 -15.16 -21.86
CA MET A 74 3.53 -14.64 -20.51
C MET A 74 4.99 -14.25 -20.27
N ARG A 75 5.94 -15.04 -20.78
CA ARG A 75 7.36 -14.65 -20.76
C ARG A 75 7.64 -13.42 -21.62
N GLY A 76 6.87 -13.20 -22.69
CA GLY A 76 6.93 -11.98 -23.49
C GLY A 76 6.42 -10.74 -22.75
N MET A 77 5.54 -10.92 -21.76
CA MET A 77 5.04 -9.85 -20.89
C MET A 77 5.97 -9.53 -19.71
N GLN A 78 6.85 -10.47 -19.34
CA GLN A 78 7.82 -10.25 -18.27
C GLN A 78 8.83 -9.16 -18.67
N GLY A 79 9.05 -8.22 -17.77
CA GLY A 79 9.88 -7.04 -18.01
C GLY A 79 9.20 -5.96 -18.84
N GLN A 80 7.97 -6.17 -19.33
CA GLN A 80 7.21 -5.09 -19.96
C GLN A 80 6.81 -4.05 -18.91
N GLU A 81 6.99 -2.79 -19.28
CA GLU A 81 6.58 -1.65 -18.49
C GLU A 81 5.29 -1.07 -19.07
N GLN A 82 4.29 -0.91 -18.21
CA GLN A 82 3.02 -0.29 -18.56
C GLN A 82 2.88 0.98 -17.75
N THR A 83 2.93 2.12 -18.44
CA THR A 83 2.71 3.42 -17.80
C THR A 83 1.25 3.80 -17.91
N SER A 84 0.67 4.19 -16.79
CA SER A 84 -0.70 4.68 -16.66
C SER A 84 -0.69 6.03 -15.95
N VAL A 85 -1.67 6.86 -16.26
CA VAL A 85 -1.88 8.14 -15.59
C VAL A 85 -3.21 8.08 -14.87
N SER A 86 -3.24 8.52 -13.62
CA SER A 86 -4.43 8.57 -12.78
C SER A 86 -4.51 9.91 -12.06
N CYS A 87 -5.73 10.37 -11.79
CA CYS A 87 -5.98 11.52 -10.95
C CYS A 87 -6.35 11.04 -9.54
N LEU A 88 -5.56 11.42 -8.53
CA LEU A 88 -5.90 11.21 -7.12
C LEU A 88 -6.59 12.46 -6.58
N THR A 89 -7.89 12.38 -6.32
CA THR A 89 -8.64 13.51 -5.78
C THR A 89 -8.34 13.73 -4.28
N GLU A 90 -8.61 14.94 -3.76
CA GLU A 90 -8.49 15.20 -2.32
C GLU A 90 -9.39 14.30 -1.49
N ALA A 91 -10.59 13.98 -1.99
CA ALA A 91 -11.53 13.12 -1.30
C ALA A 91 -10.97 11.70 -1.15
N GLU A 92 -10.30 11.19 -2.19
CA GLU A 92 -9.65 9.88 -2.19
C GLU A 92 -8.39 9.86 -1.33
N ALA A 93 -7.62 10.95 -1.30
CA ALA A 93 -6.48 11.04 -0.39
C ALA A 93 -6.91 11.16 1.08
N LYS A 94 -8.03 11.84 1.38
CA LYS A 94 -8.56 11.97 2.76
C LYS A 94 -9.19 10.67 3.26
N ARG A 95 -9.71 9.85 2.34
CA ARG A 95 -10.27 8.53 2.61
C ARG A 95 -9.76 7.55 1.56
N PRO A 96 -8.54 7.00 1.72
CA PRO A 96 -8.12 5.90 0.88
C PRO A 96 -9.19 4.82 1.05
N ARG A 97 -9.90 4.51 -0.04
CA ARG A 97 -10.99 3.54 0.00
C ARG A 97 -10.43 2.23 0.54
N GLU A 98 -11.27 1.40 1.16
CA GLU A 98 -10.90 0.03 1.58
C GLU A 98 -10.23 -0.73 0.41
N ASP A 99 -10.67 -0.42 -0.81
CA ASP A 99 -10.15 -0.90 -2.09
C ASP A 99 -8.71 -0.49 -2.40
N PHE A 100 -8.23 0.62 -1.83
CA PHE A 100 -6.91 1.18 -2.11
C PHE A 100 -5.79 0.24 -1.65
N PHE A 101 -6.03 -0.50 -0.56
CA PHE A 101 -5.02 -1.39 0.01
C PHE A 101 -5.35 -2.88 -0.17
N ALA A 102 -6.62 -3.27 -0.35
CA ALA A 102 -7.05 -4.68 -0.47
C ALA A 102 -7.90 -4.99 -1.71
N GLY A 103 -8.27 -4.00 -2.52
CA GLY A 103 -9.33 -4.12 -3.52
C GLY A 103 -10.71 -4.36 -2.88
N ASN A 104 -11.77 -4.47 -3.70
CA ASN A 104 -13.15 -4.73 -3.25
C ASN A 104 -13.37 -6.11 -2.58
N ASN A 105 -12.29 -6.76 -2.13
CA ASN A 105 -12.31 -8.14 -1.65
C ASN A 105 -12.42 -8.18 -0.13
N LYS A 106 -13.65 -8.20 0.36
CA LYS A 106 -13.99 -8.33 1.80
C LYS A 106 -13.47 -9.63 2.46
N SER A 107 -12.97 -10.55 1.66
CA SER A 107 -12.43 -11.84 2.10
C SER A 107 -10.92 -11.78 2.39
N CYS A 108 -10.31 -10.60 2.29
CA CYS A 108 -8.92 -10.34 2.63
C CYS A 108 -8.78 -9.79 4.06
N ARG A 109 -7.73 -10.24 4.75
CA ARG A 109 -7.35 -9.78 6.08
C ARG A 109 -5.86 -9.47 6.09
N TYR A 110 -5.45 -8.39 6.77
CA TYR A 110 -4.05 -8.09 6.99
C TYR A 110 -3.51 -9.02 8.08
N ASP A 111 -2.53 -9.85 7.73
CA ASP A 111 -1.68 -10.50 8.72
C ASP A 111 -0.77 -9.46 9.38
N ARG A 112 -0.25 -8.52 8.58
CA ARG A 112 0.60 -7.42 9.02
C ARG A 112 0.36 -6.19 8.15
N PHE A 113 0.35 -5.02 8.76
CA PHE A 113 0.36 -3.74 8.08
C PHE A 113 1.22 -2.76 8.88
N THR A 114 2.24 -2.20 8.25
CA THR A 114 3.12 -1.19 8.83
C THR A 114 3.27 -0.06 7.81
N MET A 115 2.99 1.15 8.25
CA MET A 115 3.20 2.38 7.49
C MET A 115 3.86 3.38 8.43
N ALA A 116 5.16 3.60 8.25
CA ALA A 116 5.97 4.43 9.11
C ALA A 116 7.22 4.92 8.39
N ASP A 117 7.68 6.13 8.72
CA ASP A 117 8.97 6.66 8.27
C ASP A 117 9.18 6.54 6.72
N GLY A 118 8.11 6.73 5.93
CA GLY A 118 8.16 6.63 4.46
C GLY A 118 8.30 5.21 3.92
N LYS A 119 7.98 4.19 4.72
CA LYS A 119 8.00 2.77 4.34
C LYS A 119 6.66 2.11 4.58
N ILE A 120 6.25 1.28 3.63
CA ILE A 120 5.06 0.44 3.73
C ILE A 120 5.49 -1.03 3.70
N ASP A 121 4.93 -1.82 4.60
CA ASP A 121 5.02 -3.29 4.62
C ASP A 121 3.64 -3.83 4.99
N ALA A 122 3.00 -4.50 4.04
CA ALA A 122 1.70 -5.10 4.23
C ALA A 122 1.70 -6.54 3.74
N VAL A 123 1.19 -7.45 4.57
CA VAL A 123 0.93 -8.84 4.23
C VAL A 123 -0.56 -9.08 4.41
N MET A 124 -1.24 -9.46 3.34
CA MET A 124 -2.64 -9.80 3.31
C MET A 124 -2.82 -11.28 2.99
N LYS A 125 -3.78 -11.90 3.66
CA LYS A 125 -4.30 -13.21 3.30
C LYS A 125 -5.74 -13.07 2.87
N CYS A 126 -6.02 -13.49 1.65
CA CYS A 126 -7.34 -13.51 1.06
C CYS A 126 -7.80 -14.96 0.96
N SER A 127 -8.91 -15.31 1.58
CA SER A 127 -9.50 -16.64 1.45
C SER A 127 -10.81 -16.54 0.66
N ASN A 128 -10.94 -17.31 -0.41
CA ASN A 128 -12.17 -17.44 -1.19
C ASN A 128 -12.54 -18.92 -1.37
N GLU A 129 -13.68 -19.20 -2.00
CA GLU A 129 -14.15 -20.58 -2.24
C GLU A 129 -13.16 -21.43 -3.07
N GLY A 130 -12.23 -20.80 -3.80
CA GLY A 130 -11.21 -21.45 -4.62
C GLY A 130 -9.86 -21.70 -3.94
N GLY A 131 -9.61 -21.12 -2.76
CA GLY A 131 -8.34 -21.26 -2.05
C GLY A 131 -7.95 -20.04 -1.22
N THR A 132 -6.72 -20.04 -0.75
CA THR A 132 -6.11 -18.90 -0.06
C THR A 132 -5.09 -18.22 -0.99
N GLN A 133 -4.93 -16.92 -0.87
CA GLN A 133 -3.96 -16.14 -1.60
C GLN A 133 -3.24 -15.23 -0.61
N THR A 134 -1.93 -15.32 -0.59
CA THR A 134 -1.08 -14.42 0.19
C THR A 134 -0.58 -13.30 -0.73
N MET A 135 -0.83 -12.06 -0.35
CA MET A 135 -0.34 -10.86 -1.04
C MET A 135 0.59 -10.10 -0.11
N THR A 136 1.79 -9.81 -0.57
CA THR A 136 2.78 -8.99 0.14
C THR A 136 3.01 -7.72 -0.66
N MET A 137 2.99 -6.57 0.00
CA MET A 137 3.27 -5.27 -0.56
C MET A 137 4.31 -4.58 0.30
N GLN A 138 5.47 -4.30 -0.29
CA GLN A 138 6.58 -3.65 0.41
C GLN A 138 7.13 -2.53 -0.43
N GLY A 139 7.51 -1.42 0.21
CA GLY A 139 8.03 -0.30 -0.55
C GLY A 139 8.28 0.96 0.24
N ASN A 140 8.55 2.02 -0.52
CA ASN A 140 8.77 3.35 -0.03
C ASN A 140 7.70 4.29 -0.55
N TYR A 141 7.29 5.23 0.30
CA TYR A 141 6.33 6.25 -0.07
C TYR A 141 6.82 7.63 0.39
N SER A 142 6.44 8.64 -0.38
CA SER A 142 6.61 10.05 -0.03
C SER A 142 5.38 10.81 -0.54
N PRO A 143 5.22 12.09 -0.14
CA PRO A 143 4.13 12.91 -0.66
C PRO A 143 4.08 12.99 -2.20
N THR A 144 5.18 12.74 -2.92
CA THR A 144 5.26 12.87 -4.39
C THR A 144 5.76 11.62 -5.12
N THR A 145 6.10 10.53 -4.42
CA THR A 145 6.63 9.31 -5.04
C THR A 145 6.18 8.04 -4.31
N TYR A 146 5.89 6.97 -5.06
CA TYR A 146 5.72 5.61 -4.53
C TYR A 146 6.61 4.65 -5.29
N ASN A 147 7.30 3.77 -4.58
CA ASN A 147 7.97 2.62 -5.15
C ASN A 147 7.52 1.40 -4.35
N MET A 148 6.79 0.49 -4.99
CA MET A 148 6.19 -0.66 -4.32
C MET A 148 6.54 -1.93 -5.09
N THR A 149 6.86 -2.98 -4.36
CA THR A 149 6.93 -4.35 -4.87
C THR A 149 5.74 -5.11 -4.32
N MET A 150 4.94 -5.65 -5.22
CA MET A 150 3.80 -6.50 -4.93
C MET A 150 4.15 -7.94 -5.29
N THR A 151 4.02 -8.84 -4.33
CA THR A 151 4.18 -10.29 -4.53
C THR A 151 2.87 -10.97 -4.20
N MET A 152 2.40 -11.83 -5.08
CA MET A 152 1.17 -12.59 -4.92
C MET A 152 1.50 -14.07 -5.04
N GLN A 153 1.02 -14.86 -4.09
CA GLN A 153 1.22 -16.30 -4.02
C GLN A 153 -0.12 -16.99 -3.78
N GLY A 154 -0.50 -17.89 -4.67
CA GLY A 154 -1.71 -18.70 -4.55
C GLY A 154 -1.45 -20.01 -3.79
N GLU A 155 -2.31 -20.28 -2.81
CA GLU A 155 -2.30 -21.47 -1.97
C GLU A 155 -3.64 -22.21 -2.07
N GLY A 156 -3.63 -23.53 -2.28
CA GLY A 156 -4.86 -24.35 -2.38
C GLY A 156 -5.17 -24.86 -3.79
N ALA A 157 -6.05 -25.84 -3.93
CA ALA A 157 -6.13 -26.67 -5.14
C ALA A 157 -6.38 -25.90 -6.46
N ALA A 158 -7.07 -24.76 -6.45
CA ALA A 158 -7.35 -23.99 -7.66
C ALA A 158 -6.29 -22.92 -7.99
N SER A 159 -5.44 -22.53 -7.03
CA SER A 159 -4.42 -21.47 -7.17
C SER A 159 -3.01 -21.94 -6.81
N ALA A 160 -2.83 -23.23 -6.49
CA ALA A 160 -1.59 -23.80 -5.98
C ALA A 160 -0.44 -23.55 -6.92
N GLY A 161 0.57 -22.83 -6.41
CA GLY A 161 1.82 -22.55 -7.13
C GLY A 161 1.74 -21.38 -8.12
N MET A 162 0.62 -20.67 -8.17
CA MET A 162 0.56 -19.38 -8.85
C MET A 162 1.44 -18.38 -8.08
N ALA A 163 2.38 -17.75 -8.79
CA ALA A 163 3.25 -16.72 -8.25
C ALA A 163 3.33 -15.54 -9.21
N MET A 164 3.23 -14.33 -8.69
CA MET A 164 3.37 -13.12 -9.47
C MET A 164 4.14 -12.08 -8.65
N LYS A 165 5.10 -11.42 -9.29
CA LYS A 165 5.87 -10.31 -8.71
C LYS A 165 5.78 -9.12 -9.66
N MET A 166 5.36 -7.99 -9.12
CA MET A 166 5.22 -6.74 -9.85
C MET A 166 5.90 -5.62 -9.10
N ARG A 167 6.56 -4.73 -9.84
CA ARG A 167 7.06 -3.46 -9.34
C ARG A 167 6.16 -2.34 -9.82
N VAL A 168 5.85 -1.39 -8.95
CA VAL A 168 5.08 -0.18 -9.27
C VAL A 168 5.90 1.03 -8.87
N ASP A 169 6.18 1.89 -9.84
CA ASP A 169 6.84 3.17 -9.65
C ASP A 169 5.87 4.30 -10.02
N ALA A 170 5.44 5.07 -9.02
CA ALA A 170 4.52 6.16 -9.22
C ALA A 170 5.14 7.50 -8.81
N ARG A 171 4.81 8.55 -9.57
CA ARG A 171 5.29 9.90 -9.30
C ARG A 171 4.19 10.93 -9.55
N HIS A 172 4.11 11.91 -8.65
CA HIS A 172 3.23 13.06 -8.80
C HIS A 172 3.68 13.94 -9.97
N ARG A 173 2.72 14.43 -10.74
CA ARG A 173 2.90 15.23 -11.96
C ARG A 173 2.17 16.57 -11.91
N GLY A 174 1.73 16.99 -10.72
CA GLY A 174 1.02 18.26 -10.53
C GLY A 174 -0.48 18.07 -10.34
N GLN A 175 -1.27 19.07 -10.74
CA GLN A 175 -2.73 19.00 -10.63
C GLN A 175 -3.31 18.12 -11.74
N CYS A 176 -4.52 17.59 -11.53
CA CYS A 176 -5.21 16.84 -12.55
C CYS A 176 -5.65 17.75 -13.70
N THR A 177 -5.53 17.26 -14.92
CA THR A 177 -5.81 17.99 -16.16
C THR A 177 -7.09 17.54 -16.85
N GLY A 178 -7.71 16.43 -16.41
CA GLY A 178 -8.97 15.90 -16.93
C GLY A 178 -8.81 14.96 -18.12
N ASP A 179 -7.58 14.69 -18.53
CA ASP A 179 -7.17 13.75 -19.58
C ASP A 179 -6.66 12.41 -19.01
N GLU A 180 -6.62 12.28 -17.69
CA GLU A 180 -6.20 11.05 -17.02
C GLU A 180 -7.25 9.94 -17.18
N GLY A 181 -6.97 8.94 -18.03
CA GLY A 181 -7.86 7.81 -18.29
C GLY A 181 -8.45 7.75 -19.71
N ALA A 182 -7.95 8.56 -20.63
CA ALA A 182 -8.19 8.43 -22.08
C ALA A 182 -7.38 7.30 -22.72
#